data_AF-A0A6I4IU63-F1
#
_entry.id   AF-A0A6I4IU63-F1
#
_cell.length_a   1.000
_cell.length_b   1.000
_cell.length_c   1.000
_cell.angle_alpha   90.00
_cell.angle_beta   90.00
_cell.angle_gamma   90.00
#
_symmetry.space_group_name_H-M   'P 1'
#
loop_
_entity.id
_entity.type
_entity.pdbx_description
1 polymer ?
#
loop_
_entity_poly.entity_id
_entity_poly.type
_entity_poly.pdbx_seq_one_letter_code
_entity_poly.pdbx_strand_id
1 'polypeptide(L)'
;MFSFFKNKNKHVIPEFEFINTFSEKDFYFVRTKQWMWITKEEIALVHKDEKGSIKTTTMDFWYQEMFLDADGEKTISEYLLLLIKQFQDSKMQIPDDLDQFMIETLLSLKNDLNAIEFTQMPNQPKEEFKNPIE
;
A
#
# COMPACT_ATOMS: atom_id res chain seq x y z
N MET A 1 38.74 -16.63 25.17
CA MET A 1 38.98 -15.49 24.25
C MET A 1 38.45 -15.86 22.88
N PHE A 2 37.20 -15.55 22.56
CA PHE A 2 36.70 -15.48 21.17
C PHE A 2 35.46 -14.59 21.19
N SER A 3 35.69 -13.29 21.12
CA SER A 3 34.65 -12.32 20.80
C SER A 3 34.87 -11.92 19.35
N PHE A 4 34.20 -12.62 18.45
CA PHE A 4 34.13 -12.28 17.03
C PHE A 4 32.71 -12.57 16.57
N PHE A 5 31.88 -11.52 16.53
CA PHE A 5 31.06 -11.16 15.38
C PHE A 5 30.53 -9.74 15.64
N LYS A 6 31.22 -8.76 15.06
CA LYS A 6 30.78 -7.37 14.98
C LYS A 6 29.65 -7.36 13.94
N ASN A 7 28.40 -7.54 14.37
CA ASN A 7 27.23 -7.37 13.50
C ASN A 7 27.15 -5.91 13.04
N LYS A 8 27.77 -5.62 11.89
CA LYS A 8 27.82 -4.31 11.24
C LYS A 8 26.95 -4.25 9.98
N ASN A 9 25.94 -5.10 9.88
CA ASN A 9 24.85 -4.93 8.93
C ASN A 9 23.61 -4.47 9.68
N LYS A 10 23.69 -3.32 10.35
CA LYS A 10 22.46 -2.55 10.60
C LYS A 10 22.06 -2.07 9.23
N HIS A 11 21.04 -2.68 8.63
CA HIS A 11 20.35 -2.10 7.48
C HIS A 11 19.97 -0.68 7.92
N VAL A 12 20.69 0.31 7.41
CA VAL A 12 20.49 1.70 7.79
C VAL A 12 19.13 2.07 7.24
N ILE A 13 18.20 2.40 8.14
CA ILE A 13 16.90 2.93 7.75
C ILE A 13 17.18 4.34 7.21
N PRO A 14 16.82 4.66 5.96
CA PRO A 14 16.95 6.00 5.42
C PRO A 14 16.19 7.03 6.28
N GLU A 15 16.61 8.29 6.20
CA GLU A 15 15.82 9.37 6.77
C GLU A 15 14.65 9.69 5.83
N PHE A 16 13.45 9.26 6.22
CA PHE A 16 12.22 9.48 5.46
C PHE A 16 11.66 10.88 5.74
N GLU A 17 12.07 11.87 4.94
CA GLU A 17 11.62 13.26 5.10
C GLU A 17 10.21 13.49 4.52
N PHE A 18 9.84 12.79 3.45
CA PHE A 18 8.60 13.04 2.73
C PHE A 18 7.39 12.73 3.61
N ILE A 19 7.40 11.58 4.29
CA ILE A 19 6.32 11.19 5.21
C ILE A 19 6.16 12.16 6.38
N ASN A 20 7.24 12.77 6.85
CA ASN A 20 7.17 13.73 7.97
C ASN A 20 6.45 15.03 7.57
N THR A 21 6.46 15.37 6.28
CA THR A 21 5.74 16.54 5.75
C THR A 21 4.31 16.23 5.31
N PHE A 22 3.96 14.94 5.19
CA PHE A 22 2.68 14.51 4.68
C PHE A 22 1.58 14.65 5.74
N SER A 23 0.58 15.49 5.46
CA SER A 23 -0.46 15.86 6.43
C SER A 23 -1.40 14.70 6.81
N GLU A 24 -1.56 13.72 5.93
CA GLU A 24 -2.45 12.57 6.14
C GLU A 24 -1.67 11.32 6.60
N LYS A 25 -0.40 11.46 7.03
CA LYS A 25 0.47 10.32 7.42
C LYS A 25 -0.08 9.45 8.55
N ASP A 26 -0.95 10.01 9.39
CA ASP A 26 -1.58 9.32 10.52
C ASP A 26 -3.01 8.86 10.18
N PHE A 27 -3.42 8.96 8.91
CA PHE A 27 -4.71 8.46 8.44
C PHE A 27 -4.58 6.99 8.07
N TYR A 28 -5.68 6.27 8.25
CA TYR A 28 -5.89 4.91 7.77
C TYR A 28 -6.28 4.96 6.30
N PHE A 29 -6.12 3.85 5.59
CA PHE A 29 -6.50 3.76 4.18
C PHE A 29 -7.27 2.47 3.91
N VAL A 30 -8.39 2.59 3.22
CA VAL A 30 -9.36 1.50 3.05
C VAL A 30 -9.87 1.43 1.62
N ARG A 31 -10.08 0.21 1.11
CA ARG A 31 -10.64 -0.03 -0.23
C ARG A 31 -12.05 0.50 -0.40
N THR A 32 -12.29 1.13 -1.54
CA THR A 32 -13.58 1.70 -1.94
C THR A 32 -14.08 1.21 -3.30
N LYS A 33 -13.42 0.19 -3.86
CA LYS A 33 -13.70 -0.29 -5.21
C LYS A 33 -13.73 -1.81 -5.29
N GLN A 34 -14.61 -2.32 -6.13
CA GLN A 34 -14.69 -3.74 -6.40
C GLN A 34 -13.50 -4.18 -7.25
N TRP A 35 -13.08 -5.43 -7.07
CA TRP A 35 -11.95 -6.00 -7.78
C TRP A 35 -12.18 -7.48 -8.06
N MET A 36 -11.42 -8.06 -8.98
CA MET A 36 -11.46 -9.49 -9.30
C MET A 36 -10.06 -9.99 -9.63
N TRP A 37 -9.83 -11.29 -9.41
CA TRP A 37 -8.65 -11.97 -9.91
C TRP A 37 -8.75 -12.18 -11.42
N ILE A 38 -7.72 -11.77 -12.15
CA ILE A 38 -7.58 -12.07 -13.59
C ILE A 38 -6.70 -13.31 -13.74
N THR A 39 -5.63 -13.36 -12.95
CA THR A 39 -4.73 -14.50 -12.84
C THR A 39 -4.49 -14.82 -11.37
N LYS A 40 -3.54 -15.69 -11.06
CA LYS A 40 -3.14 -15.96 -9.67
C LYS A 40 -2.37 -14.81 -9.02
N GLU A 41 -1.86 -13.89 -9.84
CA GLU A 41 -0.93 -12.85 -9.42
C GLU A 41 -1.40 -11.45 -9.83
N GLU A 42 -2.47 -11.33 -10.62
CA GLU A 42 -2.96 -10.06 -11.15
C GLU A 42 -4.44 -9.85 -10.83
N ILE A 43 -4.78 -8.63 -10.41
CA ILE A 43 -6.15 -8.18 -10.16
C ILE A 43 -6.58 -7.10 -11.16
N ALA A 44 -7.89 -7.00 -11.37
CA ALA A 44 -8.53 -5.87 -12.04
C ALA A 44 -9.46 -5.14 -11.08
N LEU A 45 -9.42 -3.81 -11.10
CA LEU A 45 -10.47 -2.98 -10.51
C LEU A 45 -11.68 -2.93 -11.44
N VAL A 46 -12.86 -3.18 -10.89
CA VAL A 46 -14.12 -3.20 -11.63
C VAL A 46 -14.86 -1.89 -11.40
N HIS A 47 -15.31 -1.25 -12.48
CA HIS A 47 -16.13 -0.04 -12.42
C HIS A 47 -17.16 -0.01 -13.56
N LYS A 48 -18.21 0.79 -13.39
CA LYS A 48 -19.19 1.05 -14.45
C LYS A 48 -18.89 2.39 -15.09
N ASP A 49 -18.94 2.45 -16.41
CA ASP A 49 -18.90 3.72 -17.12
C ASP A 49 -20.25 4.46 -17.05
N GLU A 50 -20.30 5.68 -17.59
CA GLU A 50 -21.51 6.52 -17.64
C GLU A 50 -22.69 5.85 -18.34
N LYS A 51 -22.44 4.84 -19.19
CA LYS A 51 -23.44 4.07 -19.93
C LYS A 51 -23.83 2.78 -19.21
N GLY A 52 -23.27 2.53 -18.03
CA GLY A 52 -23.50 1.33 -17.23
C GLY A 52 -22.71 0.10 -17.68
N SER A 53 -21.80 0.23 -18.64
CA SER A 53 -20.96 -0.87 -19.11
C SER A 53 -19.85 -1.16 -18.10
N ILE A 54 -19.60 -2.43 -17.82
CA ILE A 54 -18.53 -2.86 -16.92
C ILE A 54 -17.18 -2.66 -17.62
N LYS A 55 -16.27 -1.93 -16.98
CA LYS A 55 -14.89 -1.75 -17.37
C LYS A 55 -13.96 -2.24 -16.28
N THR A 56 -12.80 -2.73 -16.70
CA THR A 56 -11.73 -3.20 -15.83
C THR A 56 -10.48 -2.36 -16.02
N THR A 57 -9.75 -2.13 -14.93
CA THR A 57 -8.43 -1.47 -14.94
C THR A 57 -7.44 -2.39 -14.26
N THR A 58 -6.41 -2.80 -14.99
CA THR A 58 -5.23 -3.48 -14.44
C THR A 58 -4.28 -2.46 -13.85
N MET A 59 -3.53 -2.87 -12.83
CA MET A 59 -2.55 -2.04 -12.14
C MET A 59 -1.17 -2.69 -12.23
N ASP A 60 -0.12 -1.90 -12.00
CA ASP A 60 1.18 -2.49 -11.76
C ASP A 60 1.21 -3.21 -10.39
N PHE A 61 2.30 -3.92 -10.17
CA PHE A 61 2.50 -4.73 -8.98
C PHE A 61 2.33 -3.94 -7.66
N TRP A 62 2.96 -2.77 -7.54
CA TRP A 62 2.94 -2.03 -6.27
C TRP A 62 1.59 -1.39 -6.00
N TYR A 63 0.92 -0.90 -7.05
CA TYR A 63 -0.45 -0.41 -6.93
C TYR A 63 -1.40 -1.52 -6.49
N GLN A 64 -1.23 -2.73 -7.02
CA GLN A 64 -2.01 -3.89 -6.59
C GLN A 64 -1.75 -4.25 -5.13
N GLU A 65 -0.49 -4.40 -4.72
CA GLU A 65 -0.14 -4.78 -3.35
C GLU A 65 -0.69 -3.76 -2.34
N MET A 66 -0.47 -2.46 -2.58
CA MET A 66 -0.95 -1.41 -1.69
C MET A 66 -2.48 -1.31 -1.66
N PHE A 67 -3.15 -1.59 -2.79
CA PHE A 67 -4.61 -1.70 -2.82
C PHE A 67 -5.11 -2.89 -1.99
N LEU A 68 -4.45 -4.04 -2.08
CA LEU A 68 -4.83 -5.24 -1.33
C LEU A 68 -4.60 -5.08 0.19
N ASP A 69 -3.57 -4.32 0.57
CA ASP A 69 -3.23 -3.98 1.95
C ASP A 69 -4.15 -2.88 2.55
N ALA A 70 -4.97 -2.21 1.74
CA ALA A 70 -5.91 -1.18 2.18
C ALA A 70 -7.13 -1.79 2.90
N ASP A 71 -6.89 -2.32 4.09
CA ASP A 71 -7.84 -2.92 5.03
C ASP A 71 -8.39 -1.93 6.08
N GLY A 72 -7.82 -0.73 6.13
CA GLY A 72 -8.16 0.34 7.08
C GLY A 72 -7.81 0.03 8.53
N GLU A 73 -6.91 -0.93 8.77
CA GLU A 73 -6.40 -1.27 10.11
C GLU A 73 -5.09 -0.52 10.44
N LYS A 74 -4.32 -0.11 9.43
CA LYS A 74 -3.01 0.53 9.60
C LYS A 74 -3.04 1.95 9.08
N THR A 75 -2.36 2.85 9.78
CA THR A 75 -2.07 4.19 9.27
C THR A 75 -0.99 4.12 8.19
N ILE A 76 -0.90 5.17 7.38
CA ILE A 76 0.14 5.29 6.33
C ILE A 76 1.55 5.20 6.95
N SER A 77 1.78 5.81 8.11
CA SER A 77 3.05 5.71 8.84
C SER A 77 3.36 4.30 9.33
N GLU A 78 2.35 3.59 9.87
CA GLU A 78 2.51 2.19 10.29
C GLU A 78 2.76 1.27 9.09
N TYR A 79 2.13 1.56 7.95
CA TYR A 79 2.35 0.81 6.71
C TYR A 79 3.78 0.98 6.19
N LEU A 80 4.35 2.20 6.23
CA LEU A 80 5.76 2.40 5.89
C LEU A 80 6.68 1.55 6.78
N LEU A 81 6.42 1.50 8.09
CA LEU A 81 7.17 0.66 9.03
C LEU A 81 7.06 -0.84 8.69
N LEU A 82 5.89 -1.28 8.23
CA LEU A 82 5.69 -2.64 7.73
C LEU A 82 6.56 -2.92 6.51
N LEU A 83 6.55 -2.03 5.51
CA LEU A 83 7.36 -2.17 4.30
C LEU A 83 8.86 -2.23 4.65
N ILE A 84 9.35 -1.29 5.47
CA ILE A 84 10.73 -1.28 5.96
C ILE A 84 11.10 -2.62 6.58
N LYS A 85 10.22 -3.17 7.42
CA LYS A 85 10.42 -4.46 8.06
C LYS A 85 10.50 -5.60 7.04
N GLN A 86 9.65 -5.61 6.01
CA GLN A 86 9.70 -6.62 4.94
C GLN A 86 11.04 -6.59 4.18
N PHE A 87 11.58 -5.40 3.88
CA PHE A 87 12.91 -5.25 3.27
C PHE A 87 14.01 -5.78 4.19
N GLN A 88 13.94 -5.46 5.49
CA GLN A 88 14.90 -5.95 6.49
C GLN A 88 14.87 -7.47 6.66
N ASP A 89 13.67 -8.04 6.78
CA ASP A 89 13.45 -9.49 6.93
C ASP A 89 13.95 -10.24 5.68
N SER A 90 13.79 -9.62 4.50
CA SER A 90 14.29 -10.14 3.22
C SER A 90 15.78 -9.85 2.98
N LYS A 91 16.46 -9.16 3.91
CA LYS A 91 17.86 -8.72 3.82
C LYS A 91 18.15 -7.88 2.56
N MET A 92 17.15 -7.18 2.07
CA MET A 92 17.27 -6.27 0.93
C MET A 92 17.68 -4.87 1.40
N GLN A 93 18.19 -4.07 0.48
CA GLN A 93 18.40 -2.64 0.72
C GLN A 93 17.04 -1.95 0.73
N ILE A 94 16.79 -1.11 1.75
CA ILE A 94 15.61 -0.26 1.80
C ILE A 94 15.87 0.91 0.84
N PRO A 95 14.99 1.17 -0.14
CA PRO A 95 15.12 2.33 -1.02
C PRO A 95 15.04 3.64 -0.22
N ASP A 96 15.87 4.62 -0.58
CA ASP A 96 15.91 5.92 0.09
C ASP A 96 14.64 6.75 -0.17
N ASP A 97 13.95 6.49 -1.28
CA ASP A 97 12.72 7.13 -1.73
C ASP A 97 11.46 6.32 -1.43
N LEU A 98 11.55 5.27 -0.59
CA LEU A 98 10.43 4.37 -0.30
C LEU A 98 9.21 5.12 0.26
N ASP A 99 9.41 6.12 1.12
CA ASP A 99 8.32 6.90 1.71
C ASP A 99 7.58 7.74 0.66
N GLN A 100 8.33 8.43 -0.21
CA GLN A 100 7.78 9.19 -1.33
C GLN A 100 7.03 8.26 -2.29
N PHE A 101 7.67 7.18 -2.75
CA PHE A 101 7.06 6.20 -3.65
C PHE A 101 5.75 5.64 -3.10
N MET A 102 5.76 5.23 -1.83
CA MET A 102 4.58 4.71 -1.15
C MET A 102 3.45 5.75 -1.10
N ILE A 103 3.76 6.99 -0.68
CA ILE A 103 2.74 8.04 -0.55
C ILE A 103 2.19 8.44 -1.92
N GLU A 104 3.03 8.58 -2.95
CA GLU A 104 2.58 8.88 -4.31
C GLU A 104 1.68 7.77 -4.87
N THR A 105 2.02 6.50 -4.62
CA THR A 105 1.21 5.36 -5.04
C THR A 105 -0.15 5.37 -4.34
N LEU A 106 -0.19 5.57 -3.02
CA LEU A 106 -1.45 5.68 -2.28
C LEU A 106 -2.28 6.89 -2.72
N LEU A 107 -1.64 8.02 -3.03
CA LEU A 107 -2.32 9.20 -3.57
C LEU A 107 -2.90 8.94 -4.96
N SER A 108 -2.20 8.21 -5.83
CA SER A 108 -2.73 7.85 -7.15
C SER A 108 -3.89 6.85 -7.05
N LEU A 109 -3.78 5.85 -6.15
CA LEU A 109 -4.90 4.96 -5.83
C LEU A 109 -6.14 5.72 -5.33
N LYS A 110 -5.95 6.74 -4.50
CA LYS A 110 -7.02 7.60 -3.96
C LYS A 110 -7.60 8.53 -5.03
N ASN A 111 -6.77 9.30 -5.71
CA ASN A 111 -7.22 10.42 -6.54
C ASN A 111 -7.48 10.02 -8.00
N ASP A 112 -6.62 9.20 -8.58
CA ASP A 112 -6.68 8.86 -10.01
C ASP A 112 -7.62 7.66 -10.23
N LEU A 113 -7.47 6.64 -9.38
CA LEU A 113 -8.24 5.39 -9.53
C LEU A 113 -9.50 5.37 -8.68
N ASN A 114 -9.65 6.26 -7.70
CA ASN A 114 -10.72 6.25 -6.70
C ASN A 114 -10.92 4.84 -6.12
N ALA A 115 -9.81 4.15 -5.84
CA ALA A 115 -9.75 2.76 -5.43
C ALA A 115 -9.67 2.60 -3.91
N ILE A 116 -9.13 3.61 -3.23
CA ILE A 116 -9.04 3.69 -1.78
C ILE A 116 -9.50 5.07 -1.28
N GLU A 117 -9.78 5.18 0.00
CA GLU A 117 -9.98 6.45 0.69
C GLU A 117 -9.09 6.53 1.94
N PHE A 118 -8.79 7.74 2.40
CA PHE A 118 -8.10 7.95 3.67
C PHE A 118 -9.08 8.35 4.75
N THR A 119 -8.98 7.73 5.93
CA THR A 119 -9.88 7.96 7.07
C THR A 119 -9.09 8.30 8.33
N GLN A 120 -9.63 9.20 9.15
CA GLN A 120 -8.98 9.58 10.42
C GLN A 120 -9.12 8.52 11.52
N MET A 121 -10.05 7.58 11.34
CA MET A 121 -10.30 6.47 12.26
C MET A 121 -10.18 5.16 11.50
N PRO A 122 -9.80 4.06 12.18
CA PRO A 122 -9.84 2.73 11.60
C PRO A 122 -11.23 2.45 11.04
N ASN A 123 -11.28 1.90 9.82
CA ASN A 123 -12.53 1.59 9.16
C ASN A 123 -12.36 0.32 8.33
N GLN A 124 -13.39 -0.52 8.28
CA GLN A 124 -13.32 -1.73 7.45
C GLN A 124 -13.84 -1.43 6.05
N PRO A 125 -13.31 -2.10 5.01
CA PRO A 125 -13.90 -2.04 3.68
C PRO A 125 -15.36 -2.47 3.77
N LYS A 126 -16.23 -1.82 2.97
CA LYS A 126 -17.60 -2.31 2.79
C LYS A 126 -17.55 -3.76 2.30
N GLU A 127 -18.54 -4.56 2.66
CA GLU A 127 -18.60 -5.99 2.28
C GLU A 127 -18.44 -6.21 0.77
N GLU A 128 -18.94 -5.28 -0.06
CA GLU A 128 -18.81 -5.29 -1.52
C GLU A 128 -17.39 -5.05 -2.07
N PHE A 129 -16.46 -4.54 -1.24
CA PHE A 129 -15.07 -4.25 -1.62
C PHE A 129 -14.05 -5.16 -0.92
N LYS A 130 -14.51 -5.90 0.10
CA LYS A 130 -13.66 -6.74 0.94
C LYS A 130 -13.09 -7.94 0.19
N ASN A 131 -13.92 -8.59 -0.62
CA ASN A 131 -13.58 -9.80 -1.35
C ASN A 131 -13.60 -9.55 -2.86
N PRO A 132 -12.83 -10.33 -3.64
CA PRO A 132 -12.93 -10.28 -5.08
C PRO A 132 -14.34 -10.70 -5.52
N ILE A 133 -14.80 -10.12 -6.64
CA ILE A 133 -16.01 -10.57 -7.33
C ILE A 133 -15.72 -11.96 -7.95
N GLU A 134 -16.67 -12.88 -7.80
CA GLU A 134 -16.66 -14.22 -8.42
C GLU A 134 -17.08 -14.20 -9.89
#